data_AF-A0A1J4JIT5-F1
#
_entry.id   AF-A0A1J4JIT5-F1
#
_cell.length_a   1.000
_cell.length_b   1.000
_cell.length_c   1.000
_cell.angle_alpha   90.00
_cell.angle_beta   90.00
_cell.angle_gamma   90.00
#
_symmetry.space_group_name_H-M   'P 1'
#
loop_
_entity.id
_entity.type
_entity.pdbx_description
1 polymer ?
#
loop_
_entity_poly.entity_id
_entity_poly.type
_entity_poly.pdbx_seq_one_letter_code
_entity_poly.pdbx_strand_id
1 'polypeptide(L)' 'MKIDIDESRDLSNHYGVSSIPHIKFLKAGQDGQIQELASVIGADVPQIKAKIQQFGA' A
#
# COMPACT_ATOMS: atom_id res chain seq x y z
N MET A 1 3.62 -7.95 -0.28
CA MET A 1 2.93 -8.43 0.94
C MET A 1 1.43 -8.36 0.69
N LYS A 2 0.66 -9.33 1.17
CA LYS A 2 -0.82 -9.29 1.17
C LYS A 2 -1.27 -9.30 2.62
N ILE A 3 -2.28 -8.51 2.95
CA ILE A 3 -2.84 -8.40 4.30
C ILE A 3 -4.32 -8.74 4.21
N ASP A 4 -4.80 -9.60 5.11
CA ASP A 4 -6.22 -9.72 5.42
C ASP A 4 -6.59 -8.65 6.45
N ILE A 5 -7.47 -7.72 6.09
CA ILE A 5 -7.85 -6.60 6.95
C ILE A 5 -8.77 -7.01 8.09
N ASP A 6 -9.50 -8.12 7.96
CA ASP A 6 -10.41 -8.61 8.98
C ASP A 6 -9.64 -9.22 10.15
N GLU A 7 -8.53 -9.89 9.83
CA GLU A 7 -7.59 -10.45 10.81
C GLU A 7 -6.59 -9.41 11.35
N SER A 8 -6.39 -8.30 10.63
CA SER A 8 -5.38 -7.26 10.95
C SER A 8 -5.99 -5.85 11.08
N ARG A 9 -7.03 -5.71 11.92
CA ARG A 9 -7.78 -4.45 12.07
C ARG A 9 -6.91 -3.25 12.49
N ASP A 10 -5.93 -3.46 13.38
CA ASP A 10 -5.03 -2.40 13.82
C ASP A 10 -4.20 -1.83 12.67
N LEU A 11 -3.75 -2.71 11.77
CA LEU A 11 -3.00 -2.33 10.58
C LEU A 11 -3.89 -1.60 9.57
N SER A 12 -5.12 -2.08 9.39
CA SER A 12 -6.13 -1.43 8.55
C SER A 12 -6.42 0.01 9.03
N ASN A 13 -6.61 0.18 10.34
CA ASN A 13 -6.83 1.49 10.96
C ASN A 13 -5.61 2.40 10.83
N HIS A 14 -4.41 1.88 11.12
CA HIS A 14 -3.16 2.64 11.02
C HIS A 14 -2.92 3.17 9.61
N TYR A 15 -3.19 2.36 8.58
CA TYR A 15 -3.03 2.75 7.18
C TYR A 15 -4.30 3.40 6.57
N GLY A 16 -5.36 3.60 7.35
CA GLY A 16 -6.60 4.25 6.90
C GLY A 16 -7.29 3.50 5.76
N VAL A 17 -7.31 2.17 5.78
CA VAL A 17 -7.96 1.37 4.73
C VAL A 17 -9.47 1.37 4.94
N SER A 18 -10.18 2.07 4.06
CA SER A 18 -11.66 2.19 4.09
C SER A 18 -12.36 1.46 2.95
N SER A 19 -11.62 0.87 2.01
CA SER A 19 -12.16 0.21 0.82
C SER A 19 -11.21 -0.89 0.37
N ILE A 20 -11.74 -1.97 -0.21
CA ILE A 20 -10.93 -3.10 -0.69
C ILE A 20 -11.16 -3.37 -2.19
N PRO A 21 -10.11 -3.80 -2.93
CA PRO A 21 -8.72 -3.85 -2.50
C PRO A 21 -8.09 -2.43 -2.40
N HIS A 22 -7.16 -2.23 -1.46
CA HIS A 22 -6.34 -1.02 -1.35
C HIS A 22 -4.88 -1.42 -1.42
N ILE A 23 -4.18 -0.91 -2.44
CA ILE A 23 -2.78 -1.20 -2.71
C ILE A 23 -1.98 0.03 -2.28
N LYS A 24 -1.04 -0.13 -1.34
CA LYS A 24 -0.11 0.92 -0.91
C LYS A 24 1.31 0.56 -1.30
N PHE A 25 2.04 1.55 -1.81
CA PHE A 25 3.44 1.46 -2.18
C PHE A 25 4.25 2.12 -1.06
N LEU A 26 5.09 1.33 -0.40
CA LEU A 26 5.84 1.75 0.78
C LEU A 26 7.34 1.61 0.52
N LYS A 27 8.15 2.51 1.10
CA LYS A 27 9.62 2.42 1.08
C LYS A 27 10.16 2.64 2.49
N ALA A 28 11.26 1.95 2.81
CA ALA A 28 11.99 2.22 4.04
C ALA A 28 12.61 3.63 3.95
N GLY A 29 12.23 4.49 4.88
CA GLY A 29 12.85 5.80 5.09
C GLY A 29 14.14 5.68 5.92
N GLN A 30 14.76 6.83 6.19
CA GLN A 30 15.87 6.91 7.13
C GLN A 30 15.35 6.62 8.55
N ASP A 31 16.21 6.02 9.38
CA ASP A 31 15.92 5.72 10.80
C ASP A 31 14.75 4.77 11.06
N GLY A 32 14.52 3.82 10.15
CA GLY A 32 13.52 2.75 10.36
C GLY A 32 12.07 3.19 10.19
N GLN A 33 11.84 4.42 9.74
CA GLN A 33 10.50 4.92 9.41
C GLN A 33 10.01 4.31 8.09
N ILE A 34 8.71 4.07 7.96
CA ILE A 34 8.09 3.65 6.70
C ILE A 34 7.50 4.88 6.02
N GLN A 35 7.89 5.12 4.77
CA GLN A 35 7.32 6.17 3.93
C GLN A 35 6.30 5.57 2.96
N GLU A 36 5.09 6.13 2.95
CA GLU A 36 4.10 5.85 1.90
C GLU A 36 4.42 6.70 0.65
N LEU A 37 4.60 6.03 -0.49
CA LEU A 37 4.93 6.65 -1.78
C LEU A 37 3.70 6.93 -2.64
N ALA A 38 2.75 5.99 -2.63
CA ALA A 38 1.51 6.08 -3.39
C ALA A 38 0.49 5.06 -2.89
N SER A 39 -0.77 5.27 -3.27
CA SER A 39 -1.83 4.27 -3.13
C SER A 39 -2.67 4.14 -4.40
N VAL A 40 -3.32 2.99 -4.55
CA VAL A 40 -4.31 2.68 -5.57
C VAL A 40 -5.48 1.99 -4.88
N ILE A 41 -6.69 2.53 -5.06
CA ILE A 41 -7.93 1.93 -4.55
C ILE A 41 -8.60 1.19 -5.70
N GLY A 42 -9.03 -0.04 -5.45
CA GLY A 42 -9.60 -0.92 -6.46
C GLY A 42 -8.53 -1.69 -7.23
N ALA A 43 -8.99 -2.59 -8.11
CA ALA A 43 -8.14 -3.48 -8.89
C ALA A 43 -7.70 -2.84 -10.23
N ASP A 44 -7.22 -1.59 -10.20
CA ASP A 44 -6.69 -0.92 -11.40
C ASP A 44 -5.30 -1.46 -11.76
N VAL A 45 -5.30 -2.57 -12.51
CA VAL A 45 -4.07 -3.27 -12.91
C VAL A 45 -3.11 -2.38 -13.72
N PRO A 46 -3.57 -1.58 -14.72
CA PRO A 46 -2.70 -0.63 -15.40
C PRO A 46 -2.00 0.35 -14.45
N GLN A 47 -2.74 0.96 -13.54
CA GLN A 47 -2.17 1.93 -12.60
C GLN A 47 -1.19 1.27 -11.63
N ILE A 48 -1.54 0.08 -11.11
CA ILE A 48 -0.64 -0.72 -10.26
C ILE A 48 0.68 -1.01 -10.98
N LYS A 49 0.63 -1.47 -12.24
CA LYS A 49 1.84 -1.76 -13.03
C LYS A 49 2.70 -0.50 -13.24
N ALA A 50 2.07 0.63 -13.55
CA ALA A 50 2.77 1.89 -13.72
C ALA A 50 3.50 2.33 -12.43
N LYS A 51 2.84 2.18 -11.27
CA LYS A 51 3.46 2.49 -9.97
C LYS A 51 4.58 1.53 -9.57
N ILE A 52 4.45 0.24 -9.90
CA ILE A 52 5.54 -0.73 -9.72
C ILE A 52 6.76 -0.30 -10.55
N GLN A 53 6.57 0.09 -11.82
CA GLN A 53 7.68 0.57 -12.66
C GLN A 53 8.29 1.87 -12.14
N GLN A 54 7.46 2.77 -11.61
CA GLN A 54 7.91 4.05 -11.07
C GLN A 54 8.77 3.90 -9.79
N PHE A 55 8.47 2.93 -8.93
CA PHE A 55 9.08 2.81 -7.61
C PHE A 55 9.90 1.53 -7.37
N GLY A 56 9.90 0.59 -8.31
CA GLY A 56 10.60 -0.69 -8.22
C GLY A 56 12.10 -0.64 -8.50
N ALA A 57 12.69 0.56 -8.60
CA ALA A 57 14.11 0.81 -8.79
C ALA A 57 14.84 1.11 -7.46
#